data_AF-A0AAW9I9T2-F1
#
_entry.id   AF-A0AAW9I9T2-F1
#
_cell.length_a   1.000
_cell.length_b   1.000
_cell.length_c   1.000
_cell.angle_alpha   90.00
_cell.angle_beta   90.00
_cell.angle_gamma   90.00
#
_symmetry.space_group_name_H-M   'P 1'
#
loop_
_entity.id
_entity.type
_entity.pdbx_description
1 polymer ?
#
loop_
_entity_poly.entity_id
_entity_poly.type
_entity_poly.pdbx_seq_one_letter_code
_entity_poly.pdbx_strand_id
1 'polypeptide(L)'
;MHQDEIAELERSIAEITEIAIGFGLDFYPMRYEICPADIIYTFGAYGMPTRFSHWSFGKTFNKMKMQYHFGLSKIYELVINSNPCYAFLLDGNSLIQNKLIVAHVLA
;
A
#
# COMPACT_ATOMS: atom_id res chain seq x y z
N MET A 1 8.05 4.47 -10.11
CA MET A 1 7.10 4.97 -11.15
C MET A 1 7.67 6.18 -11.87
N HIS A 2 7.30 6.41 -13.13
CA HIS A 2 7.62 7.67 -13.84
C HIS A 2 6.71 8.83 -13.40
N GLN A 3 7.18 10.07 -13.51
CA GLN A 3 6.43 11.26 -13.08
C GLN A 3 5.05 11.36 -13.75
N ASP A 4 4.95 10.97 -15.03
CA ASP A 4 3.70 10.99 -15.78
C ASP A 4 2.67 9.99 -15.22
N GLU A 5 3.14 8.81 -14.77
CA GLU A 5 2.26 7.80 -14.15
C GLU A 5 1.76 8.25 -12.79
N ILE A 6 2.55 9.03 -12.04
CA ILE A 6 2.15 9.58 -10.75
C ILE A 6 1.03 10.60 -10.96
N ALA A 7 1.18 11.53 -11.90
CA ALA A 7 0.16 12.52 -12.21
C ALA A 7 -1.16 11.86 -12.69
N GLU A 8 -1.06 10.82 -13.51
CA GLU A 8 -2.23 10.05 -13.97
C GLU A 8 -2.88 9.26 -12.82
N LEU A 9 -2.09 8.75 -11.86
CA LEU A 9 -2.61 8.10 -10.67
C LEU A 9 -3.35 9.11 -9.77
N GLU A 10 -2.81 10.30 -9.55
CA GLU A 10 -3.46 11.37 -8.77
C GLU A 10 -4.82 11.76 -9.36
N ARG A 11 -4.89 11.91 -10.68
CA ARG A 11 -6.15 12.14 -11.39
C ARG A 11 -7.14 11.00 -11.15
N SER A 12 -6.66 9.76 -11.29
CA SER A 12 -7.50 8.57 -11.11
C SER A 12 -8.01 8.44 -9.68
N ILE A 13 -7.20 8.80 -8.67
CA ILE A 13 -7.61 8.83 -7.27
C ILE A 13 -8.78 9.79 -7.08
N ALA A 14 -8.74 10.99 -7.68
CA ALA A 14 -9.84 11.94 -7.60
C ALA A 14 -11.13 11.38 -8.22
N GLU A 15 -11.04 10.82 -9.44
CA GLU A 15 -12.18 10.21 -10.14
C GLU A 15 -12.80 9.04 -9.35
N ILE A 16 -11.97 8.14 -8.80
CA ILE A 16 -12.44 7.00 -8.01
C ILE A 16 -13.08 7.48 -6.69
N THR A 17 -12.51 8.51 -6.05
CA THR A 17 -13.04 9.07 -4.80
C THR A 17 -14.41 9.69 -5.01
N GLU A 18 -14.62 10.42 -6.11
CA GLU A 18 -15.95 10.95 -6.46
C GLU A 18 -16.98 9.83 -6.68
N ILE A 19 -16.59 8.76 -7.38
CA ILE A 19 -17.45 7.59 -7.59
C ILE A 19 -17.80 6.94 -6.25
N ALA A 20 -16.82 6.74 -5.36
CA ALA A 20 -17.02 6.12 -4.05
C ALA A 20 -17.99 6.93 -3.17
N ILE A 21 -17.87 8.28 -3.18
CA ILE A 21 -18.82 9.17 -2.52
C ILE A 21 -20.21 9.07 -3.15
N GLY A 22 -20.29 8.99 -4.49
CA GLY A 22 -21.55 8.79 -5.22
C GLY A 22 -22.26 7.48 -4.89
N PHE A 23 -21.52 6.44 -4.51
CA PHE A 23 -22.06 5.18 -3.98
C PHE A 23 -22.47 5.25 -2.50
N GLY A 24 -22.17 6.36 -1.80
CA GLY A 24 -22.49 6.55 -0.38
C GLY A 24 -21.54 5.82 0.57
N LEU A 25 -20.31 5.55 0.14
CA LEU A 25 -19.29 4.94 1.01
C LEU A 25 -18.77 5.95 2.04
N ASP A 26 -18.58 5.49 3.28
CA ASP A 26 -18.04 6.28 4.38
C ASP A 26 -16.62 5.82 4.69
N PHE A 27 -15.63 6.68 4.42
CA PHE A 27 -14.22 6.39 4.63
C PHE A 27 -13.49 7.62 5.20
N TYR A 28 -12.43 7.36 5.98
CA TYR A 28 -11.59 8.43 6.52
C TYR A 28 -10.84 9.19 5.41
N PRO A 29 -10.35 10.42 5.68
CA PRO A 29 -9.48 11.12 4.75
C PRO A 29 -8.28 10.26 4.36
N MET A 30 -8.12 10.00 3.05
CA MET A 30 -7.12 9.09 2.52
C MET A 30 -5.77 9.78 2.27
N ARG A 31 -4.68 9.07 2.60
CA ARG A 31 -3.30 9.44 2.29
C ARG A 31 -2.62 8.28 1.57
N TYR A 32 -2.29 8.48 0.30
CA TYR A 32 -1.58 7.49 -0.51
C TYR A 32 -0.08 7.82 -0.54
N GLU A 33 0.76 6.81 -0.36
CA GLU A 33 2.21 6.96 -0.43
C GLU A 33 2.82 5.79 -1.22
N ILE A 34 3.67 6.11 -2.21
CA ILE A 34 4.41 5.08 -2.94
C ILE A 34 5.65 4.70 -2.12
N CYS A 35 5.78 3.43 -1.79
CA CYS A 35 6.81 2.91 -0.91
C CYS A 35 7.67 1.83 -1.57
N PRO A 36 8.98 1.79 -1.27
CA PRO A 36 9.83 0.67 -1.64
C PRO A 36 9.37 -0.63 -0.97
N ALA A 37 9.63 -1.76 -1.64
CA ALA A 37 9.33 -3.10 -1.12
C ALA A 37 9.87 -3.30 0.31
N ASP A 38 11.13 -2.90 0.56
CA ASP A 38 11.78 -3.09 1.85
C ASP A 38 11.01 -2.45 3.02
N ILE A 39 10.37 -1.30 2.79
CA ILE A 39 9.55 -0.61 3.80
C ILE A 39 8.27 -1.42 4.06
N ILE A 40 7.57 -1.82 3.00
CA ILE A 40 6.32 -2.60 3.11
C ILE A 40 6.57 -3.93 3.84
N TYR A 41 7.63 -4.66 3.49
CA TYR A 41 7.96 -5.92 4.16
C TYR A 41 8.49 -5.71 5.59
N THR A 42 9.09 -4.56 5.89
CA THR A 42 9.43 -4.21 7.28
C THR A 42 8.17 -4.07 8.12
N PHE A 43 7.18 -3.31 7.65
CA PHE A 43 5.88 -3.21 8.34
C PHE A 43 5.16 -4.56 8.40
N GLY A 44 5.20 -5.37 7.34
CA GLY A 44 4.60 -6.71 7.34
C GLY A 44 5.22 -7.67 8.35
N ALA A 45 6.54 -7.63 8.54
CA ALA A 45 7.26 -8.54 9.42
C ALA A 45 7.33 -8.07 10.88
N TYR A 46 7.54 -6.77 11.09
CA TYR A 46 7.72 -6.18 12.42
C TYR A 46 6.41 -5.56 12.97
N GLY A 47 5.43 -5.28 12.13
CA GLY A 47 4.22 -4.56 12.50
C GLY A 47 4.49 -3.08 12.73
N MET A 48 3.88 -2.53 13.78
CA MET A 48 4.05 -1.12 14.16
C MET A 48 5.43 -0.86 14.81
N PRO A 49 6.04 0.33 14.62
CA PRO A 49 7.39 0.66 15.10
C PRO A 49 7.60 0.50 16.62
N THR A 50 6.53 0.47 17.41
CA THR A 50 6.56 0.39 18.88
C THR A 50 6.65 -1.04 19.42
N ARG A 51 6.72 -2.07 18.55
CA ARG A 51 6.89 -3.46 18.99
C ARG A 51 8.31 -3.74 19.49
N PHE A 52 8.42 -4.58 20.53
CA PHE A 52 9.71 -5.04 21.04
C PHE A 52 10.49 -5.78 19.93
N SER A 53 11.79 -5.52 19.82
CA SER A 53 12.62 -6.20 18.85
C SER A 53 12.78 -7.67 19.24
N HIS A 54 12.36 -8.58 18.36
CA HIS A 54 12.53 -10.02 18.54
C HIS A 54 13.11 -10.65 17.27
N TRP A 55 14.08 -11.55 17.44
CA TRP A 55 14.81 -12.18 16.34
C TRP A 55 13.90 -12.93 15.35
N SER A 56 12.75 -13.44 15.82
CA SER A 56 11.77 -14.10 14.94
C SER A 56 11.23 -13.16 13.87
N PHE A 57 11.11 -11.86 14.14
CA PHE A 57 10.65 -10.87 13.15
C PHE A 57 11.68 -10.70 12.03
N GLY A 58 12.97 -10.72 12.35
CA GLY A 58 14.04 -10.74 11.34
C GLY A 58 13.98 -12.00 10.46
N LYS A 59 13.69 -13.16 11.04
CA LYS A 59 13.48 -14.40 10.28
C LYS A 59 12.27 -14.29 9.33
N THR A 60 11.16 -13.71 9.80
CA THR A 60 9.96 -13.48 8.98
C THR A 60 10.24 -12.49 7.86
N PHE A 61 10.89 -11.37 8.15
CA PHE A 61 11.29 -10.37 7.16
C PHE A 61 12.11 -11.01 6.05
N ASN A 62 13.15 -11.77 6.40
CA ASN A 62 13.98 -12.45 5.42
C ASN A 62 13.17 -13.43 4.56
N LYS A 63 12.24 -14.20 5.15
CA LYS A 63 11.37 -15.10 4.40
C LYS A 63 10.49 -14.35 3.40
N MET A 64 9.82 -13.28 3.83
CA MET A 64 8.92 -12.51 2.97
C MET A 64 9.68 -11.78 1.85
N LYS A 65 10.84 -11.18 2.17
CA LYS A 65 11.72 -10.53 1.20
C LYS A 65 12.25 -11.53 0.16
N MET A 66 12.65 -12.73 0.58
CA MET A 66 13.06 -13.79 -0.35
C MET A 66 11.92 -14.24 -1.26
N GLN A 67 10.70 -14.41 -0.72
CA GLN A 67 9.52 -14.73 -1.53
C GLN A 67 9.23 -13.64 -2.56
N TYR A 68 9.40 -12.37 -2.20
CA TYR A 68 9.27 -11.24 -3.12
C TYR A 68 10.32 -11.27 -4.23
N HIS A 69 11.60 -11.48 -3.88
CA HIS A 69 12.67 -11.53 -4.87
C HIS A 69 12.52 -12.68 -5.87
N PHE A 70 11.99 -13.83 -5.44
CA PHE A 70 11.69 -14.95 -6.33
C PHE A 70 10.32 -14.85 -7.02
N GLY A 71 9.58 -13.76 -6.81
CA GLY A 71 8.25 -13.57 -7.41
C GLY A 71 7.18 -14.54 -6.90
N LEU A 72 7.40 -15.18 -5.75
CA LEU A 72 6.48 -16.15 -5.13
C LEU A 72 5.36 -15.48 -4.34
N SER A 73 5.59 -14.27 -3.84
CA SER A 73 4.61 -13.48 -3.10
C SER A 73 4.88 -12.00 -3.30
N LYS A 74 3.81 -11.21 -3.46
CA LYS A 74 3.90 -9.77 -3.62
C LYS A 74 2.80 -9.11 -2.79
N ILE A 75 3.19 -8.24 -1.86
CA ILE A 75 2.28 -7.32 -1.20
C ILE A 75 2.13 -6.11 -2.12
N TYR A 76 0.92 -5.87 -2.62
CA TYR A 76 0.65 -4.75 -3.51
C TYR A 76 0.44 -3.46 -2.71
N GLU A 77 -0.20 -3.56 -1.54
CA GLU A 77 -0.52 -2.47 -0.66
C GLU A 77 -0.42 -2.85 0.82
N LEU A 78 -0.23 -1.83 1.66
CA LEU A 78 -0.40 -1.92 3.11
C LEU A 78 -1.27 -0.75 3.57
N VAL A 79 -2.35 -1.05 4.28
CA VAL A 79 -3.30 -0.03 4.74
C VAL A 79 -3.27 0.05 6.26
N ILE A 80 -3.11 1.26 6.78
CA ILE A 80 -3.30 1.60 8.19
C ILE A 80 -4.61 2.35 8.30
N ASN A 81 -5.62 1.69 8.87
CA ASN A 81 -6.96 2.23 9.04
C ASN A 81 -7.02 3.18 10.27
N SER A 82 -6.32 4.31 10.17
CA SER A 82 -6.34 5.41 11.13
C SER A 82 -7.14 6.60 10.58
N ASN A 83 -7.26 7.68 11.35
CA ASN A 83 -7.81 8.96 10.87
C ASN A 83 -6.70 10.04 10.93
N PRO A 84 -6.10 10.41 9.78
CA PRO A 84 -6.39 9.98 8.41
C PRO A 84 -5.94 8.53 8.11
N CYS A 85 -6.52 7.91 7.09
CA CYS A 85 -6.18 6.55 6.66
C CYS A 85 -4.95 6.59 5.74
N TYR A 86 -3.97 5.71 5.98
CA TYR A 86 -2.74 5.66 5.20
C TYR A 86 -2.70 4.39 4.35
N ALA A 87 -2.52 4.55 3.05
CA ALA A 87 -2.39 3.47 2.09
C ALA A 87 -1.02 3.54 1.40
N PHE A 88 -0.15 2.60 1.74
CA PHE A 88 1.17 2.46 1.14
C PHE A 88 1.09 1.56 -0.09
N LEU A 89 1.39 2.11 -1.26
CA LEU A 89 1.39 1.41 -2.54
C LEU A 89 2.82 0.96 -2.87
N LEU A 90 3.00 -0.28 -3.33
CA LEU A 90 4.32 -0.76 -3.73
C LEU A 90 4.79 -0.07 -5.02
N ASP A 91 6.01 0.48 -5.02
CA ASP A 91 6.62 1.18 -6.19
C ASP A 91 6.74 0.29 -7.45
N GLY A 92 6.85 -1.03 -7.27
CA GLY A 92 6.86 -2.01 -8.36
C GLY A 92 5.48 -2.36 -8.94
N ASN A 93 4.43 -1.61 -8.60
CA ASN A 93 3.10 -1.81 -9.18
C ASN A 93 2.95 -1.05 -10.49
N SER A 94 2.19 -1.63 -11.42
CA SER A 94 1.75 -0.89 -12.61
C SER A 94 0.68 0.13 -12.24
N LEU A 95 0.50 1.14 -13.09
CA LEU A 95 -0.56 2.14 -12.92
C LEU A 95 -1.94 1.50 -12.73
N ILE A 96 -2.29 0.49 -13.53
CA ILE A 96 -3.58 -0.20 -13.42
C ILE A 96 -3.73 -0.94 -12.08
N GLN A 97 -2.65 -1.53 -11.54
CA GLN A 97 -2.67 -2.16 -10.22
C GLN A 97 -2.95 -1.12 -9.15
N ASN A 98 -2.30 0.04 -9.21
CA ASN A 98 -2.54 1.12 -8.24
C ASN A 98 -3.97 1.68 -8.34
N LYS A 99 -4.54 1.83 -9.54
CA LYS A 99 -5.96 2.23 -9.70
C LYS A 99 -6.91 1.22 -9.04
N LEU A 100 -6.67 -0.09 -9.23
CA LEU A 100 -7.47 -1.14 -8.61
C LEU A 100 -7.34 -1.15 -7.08
N ILE A 101 -6.13 -0.96 -6.57
CA ILE A 101 -5.88 -0.88 -5.13
C ILE A 101 -6.60 0.34 -4.53
N VAL A 102 -6.51 1.51 -5.15
CA VAL A 102 -7.21 2.72 -4.68
C VAL A 102 -8.71 2.46 -4.56
N ALA A 103 -9.32 1.83 -5.57
CA ALA A 103 -10.73 1.45 -5.52
C ALA A 103 -11.02 0.40 -4.44
N HIS A 104 -10.15 -0.59 -4.25
CA HIS A 104 -10.26 -1.59 -3.18
C HIS A 104 -10.21 -0.97 -1.79
N VAL A 105 -9.30 -0.01 -1.55
CA VAL A 105 -9.10 0.59 -0.23
C VAL A 105 -10.25 1.52 0.18
N LEU A 106 -10.97 2.09 -0.79
CA LEU A 106 -12.12 2.96 -0.55
C LEU A 106 -13.44 2.20 -0.30
N ALA A 107 -13.48 0.90 -0.58
CA ALA A 107 -14.66 0.04 -0.42
C ALA A 107 -14.76 -0.56 0.98
#